data_AF-A0A819NCC0-F1
#
_entry.id   AF-A0A819NCC0-F1
#
_cell.length_a   1.000
_cell.length_b   1.000
_cell.length_c   1.000
_cell.angle_alpha   90.00
_cell.angle_beta   90.00
_cell.angle_gamma   90.00
#
_symmetry.space_group_name_H-M   'P 1'
#
loop_
_entity.id
_entity.type
_entity.pdbx_description
1 polymer ?
#
loop_
_entity_poly.entity_id
_entity_poly.type
_entity_poly.pdbx_seq_one_letter_code
_entity_poly.pdbx_strand_id
1 'polypeptide(L)'
;MAGNRHLGSYIVFKNILSPLKSLQYFQSQHIINAIEYLYKSRIIHRDLRPQNLILDESNVYAKLIDFGFATIFETNKETKRLPIEGVISYGGLKFLEHCAELFFKAATLSFYEYERTFDLPCAINIIMYMTNNSIKNQLTSFKRLQTIHERIAKSREYWLQIKGENKNYAHLLNLIHHMEESPNFDLIKQEIRILHDKSK
;
A
#
# COMPACT_ATOMS: atom_id res chain seq x y z
N MET A 1 -33.99 14.54 -15.88
CA MET A 1 -32.61 15.07 -15.89
C MET A 1 -31.90 14.55 -14.66
N ALA A 2 -31.07 13.53 -14.85
CA ALA A 2 -30.37 12.81 -13.78
C ALA A 2 -29.17 13.62 -13.30
N GLY A 3 -29.23 14.12 -12.07
CA GLY A 3 -28.09 14.73 -11.41
C GLY A 3 -27.14 13.66 -10.90
N ASN A 4 -26.05 13.43 -11.66
CA ASN A 4 -24.90 12.66 -11.22
C ASN A 4 -24.34 13.27 -9.92
N ARG A 5 -24.73 12.72 -8.76
CA ARG A 5 -24.02 12.95 -7.51
C ARG A 5 -22.89 11.93 -7.43
N HIS A 6 -21.69 12.39 -7.79
CA HIS A 6 -20.46 11.64 -7.61
C HIS A 6 -20.33 11.17 -6.15
N LEU A 7 -19.89 9.92 -5.97
CA LEU A 7 -19.49 9.30 -4.70
C LEU A 7 -18.19 9.90 -4.13
N GLY A 8 -17.92 11.17 -4.43
CA GLY A 8 -16.69 11.89 -4.09
C GLY A 8 -16.72 12.56 -2.72
N SER A 9 -17.75 12.32 -1.90
CA SER A 9 -17.98 13.09 -0.67
C SER A 9 -18.69 12.27 0.40
N TYR A 10 -18.10 11.20 0.92
CA TYR A 10 -18.13 10.89 2.36
C TYR A 10 -17.33 9.62 2.69
N ILE A 11 -16.40 9.78 3.65
CA ILE A 11 -15.71 8.77 4.45
C ILE A 11 -14.63 7.86 3.83
N VAL A 12 -13.52 8.44 3.42
CA VAL A 12 -12.41 7.66 2.84
C VAL A 12 -11.24 7.47 3.81
N PHE A 13 -11.53 7.25 5.09
CA PHE A 13 -10.60 6.55 6.02
C PHE A 13 -11.26 6.23 7.35
N LYS A 14 -12.23 7.06 7.83
CA LYS A 14 -12.90 6.82 9.12
C LYS A 14 -13.89 5.64 9.11
N ASN A 15 -14.45 5.26 7.95
CA ASN A 15 -15.40 4.15 7.81
C ASN A 15 -14.85 3.00 6.97
N ILE A 16 -13.60 3.08 6.50
CA ILE A 16 -12.98 1.99 5.73
C ILE A 16 -12.08 1.16 6.62
N LEU A 17 -11.57 1.66 7.75
CA LEU A 17 -10.76 0.86 8.67
C LEU A 17 -10.98 1.34 10.10
N SER A 18 -11.26 0.41 11.01
CA SER A 18 -11.73 0.73 12.38
C SER A 18 -10.57 1.25 13.25
N PRO A 19 -10.81 2.16 14.21
CA PRO A 19 -9.77 2.59 15.15
C PRO A 19 -9.43 1.54 16.21
N LEU A 20 -10.20 0.45 16.34
CA LEU A 20 -9.92 -0.59 17.33
C LEU A 20 -8.75 -1.46 16.88
N LYS A 21 -7.72 -1.57 17.74
CA LYS A 21 -6.49 -2.33 17.46
C LYS A 21 -6.73 -3.78 17.02
N SER A 22 -7.71 -4.45 17.63
CA SER A 22 -8.09 -5.82 17.26
C SER A 22 -8.61 -5.91 15.82
N LEU A 23 -9.47 -4.97 15.42
CA LEU A 23 -9.98 -4.89 14.05
C LEU A 23 -8.87 -4.52 13.07
N GLN A 24 -7.97 -3.59 13.42
CA GLN A 24 -6.81 -3.25 12.59
C GLN A 24 -5.90 -4.45 12.36
N TYR A 25 -5.74 -5.33 13.35
CA TYR A 25 -4.98 -6.57 13.21
C TYR A 25 -5.64 -7.50 12.18
N PHE A 26 -6.94 -7.80 12.34
CA PHE A 26 -7.66 -8.65 11.38
C PHE A 26 -7.64 -8.07 9.96
N GLN A 27 -7.85 -6.76 9.84
CA GLN A 27 -7.79 -6.05 8.57
C GLN A 27 -6.39 -6.14 7.93
N SER A 28 -5.32 -5.98 8.70
CA SER A 28 -3.94 -6.14 8.22
C SER A 28 -3.67 -7.56 7.72
N GLN A 29 -4.17 -8.58 8.43
CA GLN A 29 -4.08 -9.98 7.99
C GLN A 29 -4.84 -10.22 6.68
N HIS A 30 -6.05 -9.66 6.54
CA HIS A 30 -6.82 -9.76 5.30
C HIS A 30 -6.12 -9.11 4.11
N ILE A 31 -5.50 -7.94 4.31
CA ILE A 31 -4.72 -7.27 3.26
C ILE A 31 -3.57 -8.16 2.80
N ILE A 32 -2.78 -8.71 3.73
CA ILE A 32 -1.65 -9.59 3.36
C ILE A 32 -2.12 -10.89 2.70
N ASN A 33 -3.21 -11.50 3.18
CA ASN A 33 -3.78 -12.69 2.55
C ASN A 33 -4.24 -12.42 1.11
N ALA A 34 -4.82 -11.25 0.84
CA ALA A 34 -5.19 -10.85 -0.51
C ALA A 34 -3.94 -10.70 -1.41
N ILE A 35 -2.88 -10.04 -0.92
CA ILE A 35 -1.64 -9.91 -1.68
C ILE A 35 -0.95 -11.25 -1.91
N GLU A 36 -0.95 -12.14 -0.93
CA GLU A 36 -0.43 -13.50 -1.08
C GLU A 36 -1.17 -14.26 -2.17
N TYR A 37 -2.51 -14.16 -2.18
CA TYR A 37 -3.34 -14.78 -3.20
C TYR A 37 -3.01 -14.25 -4.60
N LEU A 38 -2.91 -12.93 -4.76
CA LEU A 38 -2.54 -12.31 -6.04
C LEU A 38 -1.14 -12.74 -6.50
N TYR A 39 -0.16 -12.71 -5.60
CA TYR A 39 1.21 -13.15 -5.85
C TYR A 39 1.25 -14.60 -6.34
N LYS A 40 0.60 -15.53 -5.62
CA LYS A 40 0.50 -16.95 -6.01
C LYS A 40 -0.23 -17.14 -7.35
N SER A 41 -1.19 -16.27 -7.64
CA SER A 41 -1.93 -16.26 -8.91
C SER A 41 -1.20 -15.55 -10.06
N ARG A 42 0.03 -15.06 -9.82
CA ARG A 42 0.82 -14.24 -10.77
C ARG A 42 0.11 -12.97 -11.23
N ILE A 43 -0.74 -12.41 -10.39
CA ILE A 43 -1.46 -11.16 -10.62
C ILE A 43 -0.77 -10.06 -9.82
N ILE A 44 -0.59 -8.89 -10.43
CA ILE A 44 -0.35 -7.64 -9.69
C ILE A 44 -1.53 -6.70 -9.92
N HIS A 45 -1.94 -6.00 -8.86
CA HIS A 45 -3.05 -5.07 -8.83
C HIS A 45 -2.67 -3.70 -9.40
N ARG A 46 -1.48 -3.20 -9.08
CA ARG A 46 -0.91 -1.89 -9.49
C ARG A 46 -1.60 -0.64 -8.96
N ASP A 47 -2.85 -0.71 -8.51
CA ASP A 47 -3.54 0.40 -7.83
C ASP A 47 -3.94 0.04 -6.39
N LEU A 48 -3.01 -0.51 -5.62
CA LEU A 48 -3.30 -0.84 -4.23
C LEU A 48 -3.33 0.42 -3.37
N ARG A 49 -4.52 0.75 -2.89
CA ARG A 49 -4.78 1.94 -2.08
C ARG A 49 -5.95 1.71 -1.14
N PRO A 50 -6.07 2.48 -0.05
CA PRO A 50 -7.17 2.36 0.92
C PRO A 50 -8.56 2.49 0.30
N GLN A 51 -8.72 3.23 -0.80
CA GLN A 51 -9.99 3.33 -1.54
C GLN A 51 -10.43 2.01 -2.18
N ASN A 52 -9.46 1.17 -2.51
CA ASN A 52 -9.67 -0.12 -3.16
C ASN A 52 -9.69 -1.27 -2.13
N LEU A 53 -9.71 -0.94 -0.83
CA LEU A 53 -9.92 -1.88 0.26
C LEU A 53 -11.30 -1.58 0.86
N ILE A 54 -12.29 -2.43 0.62
CA ILE A 54 -13.64 -2.29 1.18
C ILE A 54 -13.77 -3.18 2.39
N LEU A 55 -14.43 -2.67 3.44
CA LEU A 55 -14.90 -3.52 4.51
C LEU A 55 -16.29 -4.06 4.24
N ASP A 56 -16.52 -5.28 4.69
CA ASP A 56 -17.86 -5.82 4.80
C ASP A 56 -18.70 -5.06 5.85
N GLU A 57 -19.99 -5.39 5.94
CA GLU A 57 -20.93 -4.74 6.87
C GLU A 57 -20.50 -4.83 8.34
N SER A 58 -19.78 -5.89 8.71
CA SER A 58 -19.26 -6.07 10.07
C SER A 58 -18.02 -5.21 10.38
N ASN A 59 -17.44 -4.56 9.38
CA ASN A 59 -16.17 -3.84 9.45
C ASN A 59 -14.95 -4.73 9.81
N VAL A 60 -15.08 -6.05 9.72
CA VAL A 60 -14.02 -7.00 10.11
C VAL A 60 -13.22 -7.43 8.88
N TYR A 61 -13.89 -7.73 7.78
CA TYR A 61 -13.28 -8.32 6.60
C TYR A 61 -12.91 -7.26 5.57
N ALA A 62 -11.62 -7.14 5.28
CA ALA A 62 -11.14 -6.28 4.21
C ALA A 62 -11.09 -7.06 2.89
N LYS A 63 -11.67 -6.47 1.84
CA LYS A 63 -11.71 -7.02 0.48
C LYS A 63 -11.05 -6.05 -0.48
N LEU A 64 -10.15 -6.58 -1.31
CA LEU A 64 -9.55 -5.83 -2.40
C LEU A 64 -10.54 -5.76 -3.58
N ILE A 65 -10.70 -4.56 -4.14
CA ILE A 65 -11.56 -4.28 -5.29
C ILE A 65 -10.79 -3.50 -6.37
N ASP A 66 -11.42 -3.35 -7.54
CA ASP A 66 -10.95 -2.54 -8.66
C ASP A 66 -9.64 -3.00 -9.33
N PHE A 67 -9.75 -4.06 -10.12
CA PHE A 67 -8.67 -4.63 -10.92
C PHE A 67 -8.47 -3.92 -12.27
N GLY A 68 -8.96 -2.69 -12.46
CA GLY A 68 -8.88 -1.97 -13.73
C GLY A 68 -7.45 -1.77 -14.25
N PHE A 69 -6.48 -1.75 -13.35
CA PHE A 69 -5.06 -1.69 -13.67
C PHE A 69 -4.32 -3.01 -13.43
N ALA A 70 -5.01 -4.11 -13.12
CA ALA A 70 -4.33 -5.36 -12.84
C ALA A 70 -3.66 -5.94 -14.10
N THR A 71 -2.65 -6.80 -13.89
CA THR A 71 -1.97 -7.52 -14.99
C THR A 71 -1.48 -8.87 -14.51
N ILE A 72 -1.38 -9.80 -15.45
CA ILE A 72 -0.96 -11.18 -15.20
C ILE A 72 0.45 -11.39 -15.77
N PHE A 73 1.30 -12.07 -15.01
CA PHE A 73 2.63 -12.49 -15.42
C PHE A 73 2.59 -13.89 -16.02
N GLU A 74 3.28 -14.08 -17.13
CA GLU A 74 3.58 -15.40 -17.68
C GLU A 74 4.44 -16.20 -16.68
N THR A 75 4.33 -17.53 -16.69
CA THR A 75 4.98 -18.44 -15.73
C THR A 75 6.50 -18.25 -15.62
N ASN A 76 7.16 -17.86 -16.72
CA ASN A 76 8.62 -17.74 -16.80
C ASN A 76 9.13 -16.29 -16.71
N LYS A 77 8.26 -15.31 -16.43
CA LYS A 77 8.62 -13.89 -16.32
C LYS A 77 8.43 -13.39 -14.90
N GLU A 78 9.48 -12.79 -14.35
CA GLU A 78 9.48 -12.20 -13.00
C GLU A 78 9.25 -10.70 -13.00
N THR A 79 9.56 -10.03 -14.13
CA THR A 79 9.33 -8.61 -14.34
C THR A 79 8.50 -8.34 -15.59
N LYS A 80 7.80 -7.19 -15.61
CA LYS A 80 7.01 -6.73 -16.76
C LYS A 80 7.08 -5.21 -16.86
N ARG A 81 7.62 -4.70 -17.97
CA ARG A 81 7.66 -3.26 -18.24
C ARG A 81 6.29 -2.79 -18.73
N LEU A 82 5.67 -1.86 -18.00
CA LEU A 82 4.32 -1.35 -18.28
C LEU A 82 4.24 0.16 -18.03
N PRO A 83 3.24 0.85 -18.61
CA PRO A 83 2.94 2.22 -18.23
C PRO A 83 2.62 2.32 -16.74
N ILE A 84 3.04 3.43 -16.13
CA ILE A 84 2.69 3.80 -14.77
C ILE A 84 1.24 4.29 -14.78
N GLU A 85 0.38 3.58 -14.08
CA GLU A 85 -1.06 3.84 -13.98
C GLU A 85 -1.52 3.72 -12.52
N GLY A 86 -2.68 4.30 -12.20
CA GLY A 86 -3.23 4.29 -10.83
C GLY A 86 -2.61 5.33 -9.89
N VAL A 87 -2.93 5.25 -8.60
CA VAL A 87 -2.43 6.16 -7.57
C VAL A 87 -1.14 5.64 -6.94
N ILE A 88 -0.05 6.34 -7.25
CA ILE A 88 1.30 5.91 -6.90
C ILE A 88 1.72 6.20 -5.45
N SER A 89 0.92 6.92 -4.66
CA SER A 89 1.31 7.43 -3.33
C SER A 89 1.57 6.36 -2.26
N TYR A 90 1.15 5.12 -2.48
CA TYR A 90 1.36 4.01 -1.54
C TYR A 90 2.49 3.07 -1.96
N GLY A 91 3.12 3.32 -3.11
CA GLY A 91 4.15 2.46 -3.67
C GLY A 91 5.38 2.26 -2.78
N GLY A 92 6.13 1.20 -3.04
CA GLY A 92 7.43 0.98 -2.40
C GLY A 92 8.44 2.08 -2.73
N LEU A 93 9.46 2.25 -1.87
CA LEU A 93 10.46 3.33 -1.98
C LEU A 93 11.10 3.41 -3.38
N LYS A 94 11.55 2.27 -3.93
CA LYS A 94 12.13 2.17 -5.28
C LYS A 94 11.21 2.72 -6.37
N PHE A 95 9.90 2.44 -6.28
CA PHE A 95 8.91 2.92 -7.24
C PHE A 95 8.67 4.43 -7.10
N LEU A 96 8.57 4.91 -5.86
CA LEU A 96 8.41 6.35 -5.57
C LEU A 96 9.62 7.16 -6.06
N GLU A 97 10.84 6.64 -5.87
CA GLU A 97 12.09 7.25 -6.35
C GLU A 97 12.12 7.32 -7.89
N HIS A 98 11.76 6.22 -8.56
CA HIS A 98 11.65 6.19 -10.02
C HIS A 98 10.63 7.22 -10.55
N CYS A 99 9.48 7.34 -9.90
CA CYS A 99 8.48 8.34 -10.27
C CYS A 99 8.99 9.77 -10.09
N ALA A 100 9.77 10.03 -9.02
CA ALA A 100 10.38 11.33 -8.80
C ALA A 100 11.41 11.69 -9.88
N GLU A 101 12.19 10.72 -10.35
CA GLU A 101 13.15 10.93 -11.44
C GLU A 101 12.48 11.25 -12.77
N LEU A 102 11.41 10.53 -13.14
CA LEU A 102 10.68 10.77 -14.39
C LEU A 102 10.08 12.17 -14.44
N PHE A 103 9.61 12.66 -13.31
CA PHE A 103 9.13 14.03 -13.18
C PHE A 103 10.24 15.06 -13.46
N PHE A 104 11.42 14.90 -12.85
CA PHE A 104 12.54 15.80 -13.08
C PHE A 104 12.95 15.85 -14.57
N LYS A 105 12.74 14.75 -15.28
CA LYS A 105 13.01 14.60 -16.72
C LYS A 105 11.85 15.06 -17.62
N ALA A 106 10.73 15.56 -17.06
CA ALA A 106 9.53 15.98 -17.78
C ALA A 106 9.00 14.92 -18.78
N ALA A 107 9.08 13.63 -18.43
CA ALA A 107 8.71 12.54 -19.33
C ALA A 107 7.19 12.48 -19.57
N THR A 108 6.77 12.53 -20.84
CA THR A 108 5.35 12.47 -21.27
C THR A 108 4.72 11.09 -21.17
N LEU A 109 5.52 10.03 -21.27
CA LEU A 109 5.11 8.63 -21.06
C LEU A 109 6.05 7.99 -20.04
N SER A 110 5.47 7.56 -18.92
CA SER A 110 6.20 7.00 -17.80
C SER A 110 6.01 5.48 -17.75
N PHE A 111 7.10 4.72 -17.88
CA PHE A 111 7.09 3.27 -17.74
C PHE A 111 7.83 2.85 -16.47
N TYR A 112 7.41 1.74 -15.89
CA TYR A 112 8.10 1.09 -14.79
C TYR A 112 8.25 -0.41 -15.07
N GLU A 113 9.34 -0.98 -14.59
CA GLU A 113 9.56 -2.43 -14.59
C GLU A 113 8.94 -3.00 -13.31
N TYR A 114 7.71 -3.49 -13.44
CA TYR A 114 6.97 -4.06 -12.31
C TYR A 114 7.47 -5.48 -12.03
N GLU A 115 7.70 -5.76 -10.75
CA GLU A 115 8.01 -7.09 -10.22
C GLU A 115 6.72 -7.75 -9.69
N ARG A 116 6.68 -9.09 -9.60
CA ARG A 116 5.52 -9.81 -9.02
C ARG A 116 5.19 -9.40 -7.58
N THR A 117 6.18 -8.87 -6.86
CA THR A 117 6.07 -8.43 -5.47
C THR A 117 5.58 -6.99 -5.33
N PHE A 118 5.29 -6.28 -6.43
CA PHE A 118 5.00 -4.83 -6.42
C PHE A 118 3.93 -4.39 -5.41
N ASP A 119 2.86 -5.16 -5.24
CA ASP A 119 1.76 -4.79 -4.34
C ASP A 119 2.11 -5.00 -2.86
N LEU A 120 3.13 -5.79 -2.54
CA LEU A 120 3.48 -6.10 -1.15
C LEU A 120 4.06 -4.90 -0.39
N PRO A 121 5.03 -4.13 -0.92
CA PRO A 121 5.42 -2.85 -0.32
C PRO A 121 4.22 -1.90 -0.15
N CYS A 122 3.29 -1.90 -1.11
CA CYS A 122 2.08 -1.07 -1.04
C CYS A 122 1.21 -1.46 0.17
N ALA A 123 0.97 -2.77 0.36
CA ALA A 123 0.17 -3.29 1.46
C ALA A 123 0.82 -2.98 2.81
N ILE A 124 2.13 -3.15 2.92
CA ILE A 124 2.83 -2.89 4.18
C ILE A 124 2.83 -1.40 4.50
N ASN A 125 3.02 -0.51 3.53
CA ASN A 125 2.87 0.92 3.74
C ASN A 125 1.46 1.27 4.27
N ILE A 126 0.41 0.69 3.69
CA ILE A 126 -0.97 0.86 4.18
C ILE A 126 -1.11 0.37 5.63
N ILE A 127 -0.57 -0.80 5.97
CA ILE A 127 -0.63 -1.35 7.33
C ILE A 127 0.12 -0.45 8.32
N MET A 128 1.34 -0.02 7.99
CA MET A 128 2.13 0.90 8.81
C MET A 128 1.38 2.20 9.08
N TYR A 129 0.69 2.73 8.08
CA TYR A 129 -0.17 3.90 8.18
C TYR A 129 -1.40 3.68 9.06
N MET A 130 -1.97 2.47 9.08
CA MET A 130 -3.10 2.12 9.94
C MET A 130 -2.70 1.98 11.41
N THR A 131 -1.54 1.40 11.68
CA THR A 131 -1.11 0.99 13.02
C THR A 131 -0.29 2.06 13.75
N ASN A 132 0.23 3.06 13.04
CA ASN A 132 0.95 4.18 13.63
C ASN A 132 0.02 5.39 13.83
N ASN A 133 -0.39 5.66 15.07
CA ASN A 133 -1.29 6.77 15.40
C ASN A 133 -0.73 8.16 15.04
N SER A 134 0.59 8.37 15.20
CA SER A 134 1.24 9.64 14.83
C SER A 134 1.03 9.90 13.34
N ILE A 135 1.32 8.89 12.52
CA ILE A 135 1.21 8.98 11.06
C ILE A 135 -0.23 9.02 10.61
N LYS A 136 -1.10 8.20 11.21
CA LYS A 136 -2.55 8.19 10.95
C LYS A 136 -3.17 9.59 11.08
N ASN A 137 -2.77 10.34 12.11
CA ASN A 137 -3.24 11.71 12.31
C ASN A 137 -2.72 12.63 11.21
N GLN A 138 -1.46 12.47 10.81
CA GLN A 138 -0.85 13.31 9.78
C GLN A 138 -1.27 12.93 8.34
N LEU A 139 -1.74 11.71 8.06
CA LEU A 139 -2.26 11.30 6.75
C LEU A 139 -3.51 12.07 6.31
N THR A 140 -4.20 12.74 7.24
CA THR A 140 -5.24 13.71 6.86
C THR A 140 -4.67 14.90 6.06
N SER A 141 -3.40 15.26 6.31
CA SER A 141 -2.67 16.29 5.56
C SER A 141 -2.22 15.81 4.17
N PHE A 142 -1.93 14.51 3.98
CA PHE A 142 -1.62 13.93 2.67
C PHE A 142 -2.71 14.19 1.63
N LYS A 143 -3.97 14.19 2.07
CA LYS A 143 -5.11 14.46 1.18
C LYS A 143 -5.12 15.88 0.65
N ARG A 144 -4.51 16.83 1.38
CA ARG A 144 -4.42 18.24 1.00
C ARG A 144 -3.27 18.52 0.03
N LEU A 145 -2.32 17.60 -0.10
CA LEU A 145 -1.22 17.70 -1.06
C LEU A 145 -1.79 17.61 -2.47
N GLN A 146 -1.61 18.65 -3.27
CA GLN A 146 -2.25 18.76 -4.57
C GLN A 146 -1.51 17.96 -5.63
N THR A 147 -0.22 17.75 -5.45
CA THR A 147 0.64 17.09 -6.42
C THR A 147 1.09 15.73 -5.94
N ILE A 148 1.41 14.86 -6.90
CA ILE A 148 1.99 13.56 -6.60
C ILE A 148 3.40 13.67 -6.02
N HIS A 149 4.12 14.74 -6.34
CA HIS A 149 5.46 15.05 -5.83
C HIS A 149 5.47 15.28 -4.32
N GLU A 150 4.56 16.13 -3.85
CA GLU A 150 4.40 16.38 -2.42
C GLU A 150 4.07 15.07 -1.69
N ARG A 151 3.23 14.22 -2.28
CA ARG A 151 2.86 12.92 -1.72
C ARG A 151 4.04 11.96 -1.68
N ILE A 152 4.87 11.90 -2.73
CA ILE A 152 6.10 11.10 -2.77
C ILE A 152 7.09 11.57 -1.69
N ALA A 153 7.36 12.89 -1.65
CA ALA A 153 8.30 13.47 -0.68
C ALA A 153 7.84 13.19 0.76
N LYS A 154 6.56 13.37 1.04
CA LYS A 154 5.98 13.12 2.36
C LYS A 154 5.94 11.63 2.71
N SER A 155 5.72 10.74 1.73
CA SER A 155 5.79 9.29 1.94
C SER A 155 7.19 8.85 2.34
N ARG A 156 8.22 9.42 1.70
CA ARG A 156 9.62 9.17 2.04
C ARG A 156 9.97 9.66 3.45
N GLU A 157 9.54 10.87 3.81
CA GLU A 157 9.72 11.42 5.16
C GLU A 157 9.17 10.48 6.24
N TYR A 158 7.94 9.98 6.05
CA TYR A 158 7.33 9.04 6.99
C TYR A 158 8.03 7.70 7.04
N TRP A 159 8.47 7.19 5.89
CA TRP A 159 9.21 5.95 5.87
C TRP A 159 10.50 6.05 6.70
N LEU A 160 11.23 7.17 6.58
CA LEU A 160 12.42 7.45 7.38
C LEU A 160 12.08 7.67 8.86
N GLN A 161 10.99 8.40 9.16
CA GLN A 161 10.53 8.62 10.53
C GLN A 161 10.20 7.30 11.23
N ILE A 162 9.43 6.40 10.59
CA ILE A 162 9.09 5.09 11.16
C ILE A 162 10.35 4.26 11.40
N LYS A 163 11.27 4.26 10.44
CA LYS A 163 12.55 3.55 10.55
C LYS A 163 13.40 4.07 11.72
N GLY A 164 13.39 5.38 11.96
CA GLY A 164 14.19 6.03 13.01
C GLY A 164 13.57 5.95 14.41
N GLU A 165 12.25 6.07 14.53
CA GLU A 165 11.57 6.21 15.83
C GLU A 165 11.14 4.87 16.45
N ASN A 166 10.95 3.81 15.65
CA ASN A 166 10.25 2.63 16.16
C ASN A 166 10.80 1.29 15.66
N LYS A 167 11.57 0.62 16.53
CA LYS A 167 12.08 -0.75 16.34
C LYS A 167 10.96 -1.75 16.00
N ASN A 168 9.70 -1.48 16.35
CA ASN A 168 8.58 -2.38 16.07
C ASN A 168 8.28 -2.56 14.58
N TYR A 169 8.73 -1.64 13.72
CA TYR A 169 8.55 -1.75 12.26
C TYR A 169 9.85 -2.14 11.53
N ALA A 170 10.99 -2.16 12.22
CA ALA A 170 12.29 -2.40 11.60
C ALA A 170 12.36 -3.76 10.89
N HIS A 171 11.76 -4.79 11.48
CA HIS A 171 11.68 -6.12 10.87
C HIS A 171 10.82 -6.13 9.60
N LEU A 172 9.60 -5.56 9.63
CA LEU A 172 8.75 -5.41 8.44
C LEU A 172 9.43 -4.59 7.33
N LEU A 173 10.10 -3.50 7.69
CA LEU A 173 10.82 -2.64 6.77
C LEU A 173 12.04 -3.35 6.15
N ASN A 174 12.77 -4.12 6.95
CA ASN A 174 13.90 -4.91 6.46
C ASN A 174 13.44 -6.01 5.51
N LEU A 175 12.32 -6.68 5.79
CA LEU A 175 11.75 -7.68 4.88
C LEU A 175 11.44 -7.08 3.52
N ILE A 176 10.89 -5.86 3.46
CA ILE A 176 10.62 -5.16 2.20
C ILE A 176 11.91 -4.75 1.48
N HIS A 177 12.87 -4.21 2.23
CA HIS A 177 14.08 -3.62 1.66
C HIS A 177 15.02 -4.66 1.04
N HIS A 178 15.02 -5.87 1.60
CA HIS A 178 15.85 -6.99 1.15
C HIS A 178 15.03 -8.06 0.42
N MET A 179 13.91 -7.69 -0.22
CA MET A 179 13.19 -8.61 -1.10
C MET A 179 14.01 -8.84 -2.38
N GLU A 180 15.02 -9.70 -2.28
CA GLU A 180 15.79 -10.23 -3.43
C GLU A 180 15.25 -11.62 -3.87
N GLU A 181 14.37 -12.24 -3.08
CA GLU A 181 13.78 -13.58 -3.30
C GLU A 181 12.23 -13.60 -3.21
N SER A 182 11.64 -14.80 -3.31
CA SER A 182 10.20 -15.02 -3.05
C SER A 182 9.81 -14.58 -1.63
N PRO A 183 8.76 -13.75 -1.45
CA PRO A 183 8.34 -13.27 -0.15
C PRO A 183 7.88 -14.41 0.78
N ASN A 184 8.35 -14.36 2.03
CA ASN A 184 7.87 -15.23 3.10
C ASN A 184 6.63 -14.61 3.77
N PHE A 185 5.45 -14.95 3.25
CA PHE A 185 4.18 -14.40 3.76
C PHE A 185 3.88 -14.80 5.21
N ASP A 186 4.31 -15.99 5.66
CA ASP A 186 4.08 -16.43 7.03
C ASP A 186 4.88 -15.58 8.03
N LEU A 187 6.14 -15.29 7.71
CA LEU A 187 6.97 -14.38 8.50
C LEU A 187 6.38 -12.97 8.53
N ILE A 188 5.90 -12.44 7.39
CA ILE A 188 5.25 -11.13 7.33
C ILE A 188 4.01 -11.08 8.24
N LYS A 189 3.16 -12.11 8.20
CA LYS A 189 1.97 -12.21 9.07
C LYS A 189 2.34 -12.28 10.55
N GLN A 190 3.41 -13.00 10.88
CA GLN A 190 3.94 -13.08 12.24
C GLN A 190 4.44 -11.71 12.73
N GLU A 191 5.19 -10.98 11.91
CA GLU A 191 5.67 -9.64 12.25
C GLU A 191 4.52 -8.64 12.43
N ILE A 192 3.47 -8.71 11.60
CA ILE A 192 2.25 -7.91 11.79
C ILE A 192 1.58 -8.25 13.13
N ARG A 193 1.53 -9.52 13.52
CA ARG A 193 0.99 -9.92 14.82
C ARG A 193 1.79 -9.31 15.98
N ILE A 194 3.12 -9.43 15.92
CA ILE A 194 4.03 -8.84 16.92
C ILE A 194 3.84 -7.32 17.01
N LEU A 195 3.71 -6.66 15.86
CA LEU A 195 3.46 -5.22 15.78
C LEU A 195 2.19 -4.80 16.54
N HIS A 196 1.11 -5.57 16.39
CA HIS A 196 -0.14 -5.31 17.09
C HIS A 196 -0.05 -5.64 18.60
N ASP A 197 0.66 -6.71 18.98
CA ASP A 197 0.82 -7.14 20.37
C ASP A 197 1.71 -6.20 21.20
N LYS A 198 2.80 -5.67 20.62
CA LYS A 198 3.74 -4.72 21.25
C LYS A 198 3.20 -3.30 21.41
N SER A 199 2.02 -3.02 20.87
CA SER A 199 1.39 -1.70 21.00
C SER A 199 0.65 -1.50 22.34
N LYS A 200 0.76 -2.44 23.28
CA LYS A 200 0.17 -2.36 24.63
C LYS A 200 0.96 -1.48 25.57
#